data_AF-A0A177EJ58-F1
#
_entry.id   AF-A0A177EJ58-F1
#
_cell.length_a   1.000
_cell.length_b   1.000
_cell.length_c   1.000
_cell.angle_alpha   90.00
_cell.angle_beta   90.00
_cell.angle_gamma   90.00
#
_symmetry.space_group_name_H-M   'P 1'
#
loop_
_entity.id
_entity.type
_entity.pdbx_description
1 polymer ?
#
loop_
_entity_poly.entity_id
_entity_poly.type
_entity_poly.pdbx_seq_one_letter_code
_entity_poly.pdbx_strand_id
1 'polypeptide(L)'
;MKSELAWRFKKVCKKLLTCQILCLVGVCMAATYSKPQATPNECEIELLSIKTVSFFSKSSSLEHPNKLFLFHSEGKDLVEMNQRNPMYIALDQYTQQQIPELLTRGLNFDILTIGQPKDTKTDRVVLTKVLAALSTIWADTLEFVGIDVDELRPKPYIANPGQRTLAGVREETRDCSGSLSNQKLPKPSPPSTYTCVAHIKNLKFSSVGQLSIAWLQKHLDMSQSQITLILVDAIEIDGLEVLDGFKIGAIVKLWIGDFLRCDSLDCRLLRDGPLPQELVITGLYTVTPHLPKEVARRIIKHRWSVLTMPSHIWELLMSPIELTSCIYVDKLAINMVYFDGLSTFCSTSLPVIRHNMGQANLLTINFQAEDDTLTEDNLCYILDWVCKQFIDLTDLQIGSSTALAHIPSCVTNKLFILETLPSLTTIMVGDKEAEIFQDVSKRLLCLSLDAWESLLTRRPNVWLDLGFNSGSHVSLLSSSEQEMLACHTWVGTPGEILCGECYTQLHRFKETRPSVQICFLEHPKQRICSDCLIRLFNSGELSRKLPSFKLSKKVLPLKNIIESDHRGGFYLKLPVTTPPRPLLSFPTKPKGFILTKYKK
;
A
#
# COMPACT_ATOMS: atom_id res chain seq x y z
N MET A 1 -34.77 36.21 37.67
CA MET A 1 -33.66 35.42 37.11
C MET A 1 -33.63 34.04 37.78
N LYS A 2 -34.25 33.02 37.20
CA LYS A 2 -34.11 31.62 37.65
C LYS A 2 -32.85 31.06 37.00
N SER A 3 -31.91 30.60 37.82
CA SER A 3 -30.52 30.37 37.42
C SER A 3 -30.39 29.21 36.42
N GLU A 4 -29.77 29.50 35.27
CA GLU A 4 -29.40 28.55 34.21
C GLU A 4 -28.54 27.38 34.75
N LEU A 5 -27.85 27.62 35.86
CA LEU A 5 -27.10 26.65 36.65
C LEU A 5 -27.98 25.49 37.18
N ALA A 6 -29.20 25.78 37.65
CA ALA A 6 -30.09 24.74 38.17
C ALA A 6 -30.55 23.77 37.08
N TRP A 7 -30.68 24.25 35.84
CA TRP A 7 -31.08 23.42 34.70
C TRP A 7 -29.93 22.54 34.20
N ARG A 8 -28.70 23.08 34.13
CA ARG A 8 -27.51 22.30 33.75
C ARG A 8 -27.19 21.22 34.79
N PHE A 9 -27.34 21.52 36.09
CA PHE A 9 -27.12 20.55 37.16
C PHE A 9 -28.11 19.38 37.08
N LYS A 10 -29.41 19.64 36.84
CA LYS A 10 -30.41 18.57 36.63
C LYS A 10 -30.08 17.68 35.43
N LYS A 11 -29.54 18.23 34.34
CA LYS A 11 -29.19 17.47 33.14
C LYS A 11 -27.97 16.56 33.37
N VAL A 12 -27.00 17.03 34.15
CA VAL A 12 -25.82 16.25 34.54
C VAL A 12 -26.19 15.14 35.53
N CYS A 13 -26.97 15.45 36.58
CA CYS A 13 -27.43 14.44 37.54
C CYS A 13 -28.26 13.33 36.88
N LYS A 14 -29.11 13.66 35.89
CA LYS A 14 -29.89 12.65 35.15
C LYS A 14 -28.98 11.69 34.36
N LYS A 15 -27.92 12.20 33.72
CA LYS A 15 -26.94 11.34 33.01
C LYS A 15 -26.16 10.44 33.99
N LEU A 16 -25.76 10.98 35.13
CA LEU A 16 -25.05 10.23 36.17
C LEU A 16 -25.92 9.08 36.74
N LEU A 17 -27.20 9.36 37.01
CA LEU A 17 -28.15 8.34 37.48
C LEU A 17 -28.38 7.25 36.42
N THR A 18 -28.48 7.65 35.14
CA THR A 18 -28.69 6.69 34.03
C THR A 18 -27.47 5.78 33.87
N CYS A 19 -26.26 6.31 34.01
CA CYS A 19 -25.02 5.53 33.96
C CYS A 19 -24.92 4.54 35.14
N GLN A 20 -25.26 4.98 36.36
CA GLN A 20 -25.28 4.08 37.53
C GLN A 20 -26.32 2.96 37.39
N ILE A 21 -27.52 3.26 36.86
CA ILE A 21 -28.54 2.24 36.59
C ILE A 21 -28.05 1.25 35.54
N LEU A 22 -27.40 1.70 34.46
CA LEU A 22 -26.83 0.83 33.44
C LEU A 22 -25.70 -0.06 34.00
N CYS A 23 -24.84 0.49 34.86
CA CYS A 23 -23.84 -0.30 35.57
C CYS A 23 -24.48 -1.34 36.50
N LEU A 24 -25.53 -0.97 37.23
CA LEU A 24 -26.23 -1.89 38.13
C LEU A 24 -26.93 -3.02 37.37
N VAL A 25 -27.55 -2.71 36.22
CA VAL A 25 -28.13 -3.72 35.31
C VAL A 25 -27.04 -4.62 34.73
N GLY A 26 -25.89 -4.06 34.33
CA GLY A 26 -24.74 -4.85 33.88
C GLY A 26 -24.22 -5.81 34.96
N VAL A 27 -24.12 -5.35 36.21
CA VAL A 27 -23.70 -6.17 37.35
C VAL A 27 -24.76 -7.22 37.71
N CYS A 28 -26.05 -6.87 37.71
CA CYS A 28 -27.13 -7.82 37.97
C CYS A 28 -27.20 -8.90 36.86
N MET A 29 -27.00 -8.52 35.60
CA MET A 29 -26.90 -9.47 34.48
C MET A 29 -25.69 -10.40 34.65
N ALA A 30 -24.52 -9.88 35.05
CA ALA A 30 -23.35 -10.72 35.36
C ALA A 30 -23.56 -11.64 36.58
N ALA A 31 -24.25 -11.17 37.62
CA ALA A 31 -24.55 -11.92 38.84
C ALA A 31 -25.65 -12.99 38.63
N THR A 32 -26.54 -12.79 37.65
CA THR A 32 -27.57 -13.77 37.28
C THR A 32 -27.11 -14.77 36.22
N TYR A 33 -26.08 -14.42 35.43
CA TYR A 33 -25.43 -15.34 34.50
C TYR A 33 -24.42 -16.28 35.16
N SER A 34 -24.04 -16.03 36.41
CA SER A 34 -23.21 -16.93 37.22
C SER A 34 -24.06 -18.07 37.80
N LYS A 35 -24.82 -18.75 36.94
CA LYS A 35 -25.31 -20.08 37.26
C LYS A 35 -24.04 -20.95 37.36
N PRO A 36 -23.76 -21.61 38.51
CA PRO A 36 -22.58 -22.45 38.63
C PRO A 36 -22.71 -23.54 37.58
N GLN A 37 -21.99 -23.38 36.48
CA GLN A 37 -21.83 -24.42 35.49
C GLN A 37 -21.13 -25.53 36.26
N ALA A 38 -21.83 -26.64 36.47
CA ALA A 38 -21.30 -27.79 37.20
C ALA A 38 -19.88 -28.01 36.69
N THR A 39 -18.90 -27.76 37.56
CA THR A 39 -17.49 -27.92 37.20
C THR A 39 -17.36 -29.37 36.76
N PRO A 40 -16.94 -29.62 35.50
CA PRO A 40 -16.81 -30.99 35.03
C PRO A 40 -15.98 -31.76 36.05
N ASN A 41 -16.42 -32.99 36.35
CA ASN A 41 -15.78 -33.83 37.33
C ASN A 41 -14.28 -33.93 36.96
N GLU A 42 -13.36 -33.72 37.90
CA GLU A 42 -11.92 -33.62 37.61
C GLU A 42 -11.39 -34.84 36.84
N CYS A 43 -11.94 -36.03 37.11
CA CYS A 43 -11.64 -37.26 36.37
C CYS A 43 -12.00 -37.19 34.87
N GLU A 44 -13.05 -36.46 34.50
CA GLU A 44 -13.46 -36.28 33.10
C GLU A 44 -12.48 -35.36 32.34
N ILE A 45 -12.01 -34.30 33.01
CA ILE A 45 -11.03 -33.36 32.45
C ILE A 45 -9.70 -34.06 32.17
N GLU A 46 -9.24 -34.88 33.10
CA GLU A 46 -8.02 -35.68 32.94
C GLU A 46 -8.16 -36.67 31.78
N LEU A 47 -9.27 -37.40 31.69
CA LEU A 47 -9.50 -38.36 30.61
C LEU A 47 -9.56 -37.66 29.23
N LEU A 48 -10.20 -36.50 29.16
CA LEU A 48 -10.22 -35.69 27.93
C LEU A 48 -8.83 -35.15 27.58
N SER A 49 -8.04 -34.74 28.58
CA SER A 49 -6.66 -34.30 28.39
C SER A 49 -5.81 -35.41 27.76
N ILE A 50 -5.87 -36.63 28.30
CA ILE A 50 -5.14 -37.79 27.76
C ILE A 50 -5.57 -38.09 26.31
N LYS A 51 -6.88 -38.11 26.04
CA LYS A 51 -7.40 -38.32 24.67
C LYS A 51 -6.93 -37.23 23.71
N THR A 52 -6.88 -35.99 24.17
CA THR A 52 -6.45 -34.83 23.38
C THR A 52 -4.96 -34.94 23.05
N VAL A 53 -4.12 -35.26 24.04
CA VAL A 53 -2.69 -35.51 23.83
C VAL A 53 -2.47 -36.63 22.83
N SER A 54 -3.15 -37.77 23.01
CA SER A 54 -3.06 -38.90 22.10
C SER A 54 -3.54 -38.57 20.68
N PHE A 55 -4.56 -37.72 20.55
CA PHE A 55 -5.06 -37.28 19.26
C PHE A 55 -4.02 -36.45 18.52
N PHE A 56 -3.46 -35.41 19.14
CA PHE A 56 -2.47 -34.53 18.49
C PHE A 56 -1.11 -35.21 18.28
N SER A 57 -0.67 -36.05 19.22
CA SER A 57 0.59 -36.79 19.10
C SER A 57 0.60 -37.71 17.90
N LYS A 58 -0.58 -38.14 17.42
CA LYS A 58 -0.68 -39.00 16.25
C LYS A 58 -0.15 -38.32 15.00
N SER A 59 -0.46 -37.04 14.81
CA SER A 59 0.03 -36.21 13.71
C SER A 59 1.48 -35.74 13.86
N SER A 60 2.18 -36.16 14.93
CA SER A 60 3.54 -35.71 15.21
C SER A 60 4.50 -36.16 14.11
N SER A 61 5.24 -35.21 13.56
CA SER A 61 6.34 -35.44 12.63
C SER A 61 7.58 -34.65 13.08
N LEU A 62 8.67 -34.77 12.32
CA LEU A 62 9.87 -33.95 12.56
C LEU A 62 9.59 -32.45 12.33
N GLU A 63 8.78 -32.13 11.31
CA GLU A 63 8.41 -30.76 10.94
C GLU A 63 7.30 -30.21 11.84
N HIS A 64 6.43 -31.08 12.35
CA HIS A 64 5.31 -30.74 13.21
C HIS A 64 5.31 -31.61 14.47
N PRO A 65 6.08 -31.25 15.52
CA PRO A 65 6.19 -32.06 16.72
C PRO A 65 4.85 -32.25 17.47
N ASN A 66 3.86 -31.38 17.25
CA ASN A 66 2.53 -31.44 17.85
C ASN A 66 2.49 -31.71 19.36
N LYS A 67 3.44 -31.12 20.09
CA LYS A 67 3.53 -31.22 21.54
C LYS A 67 2.65 -30.16 22.19
N LEU A 68 1.53 -30.60 22.77
CA LEU A 68 0.67 -29.74 23.59
C LEU A 68 1.41 -29.32 24.86
N PHE A 69 1.22 -28.07 25.29
CA PHE A 69 1.61 -27.63 26.62
C PHE A 69 0.75 -28.30 27.66
N LEU A 70 1.41 -28.85 28.68
CA LEU A 70 0.79 -29.48 29.83
C LEU A 70 1.19 -28.68 31.07
N PHE A 71 0.25 -28.50 31.99
CA PHE A 71 0.55 -27.99 33.32
C PHE A 71 0.30 -29.09 34.35
N HIS A 72 1.15 -29.13 35.37
CA HIS A 72 1.06 -30.13 36.41
C HIS A 72 0.20 -29.60 37.56
N SER A 73 -0.90 -30.27 37.84
CA SER A 73 -1.81 -29.95 38.94
C SER A 73 -2.12 -31.20 39.74
N GLU A 74 -1.82 -31.19 41.04
CA GLU A 74 -2.14 -32.29 41.96
C GLU A 74 -1.65 -33.68 41.50
N GLY A 75 -0.46 -33.76 40.89
CA GLY A 75 0.08 -35.03 40.39
C GLY A 75 -0.40 -35.43 38.99
N LYS A 76 -1.22 -34.60 38.33
CA LYS A 76 -1.79 -34.88 37.01
C LYS A 76 -1.30 -33.86 35.99
N ASP A 77 -1.03 -34.35 34.78
CA ASP A 77 -0.69 -33.51 33.64
C ASP A 77 -1.97 -33.16 32.87
N LEU A 78 -2.36 -31.89 32.92
CA LEU A 78 -3.55 -31.37 32.25
C LEU A 78 -3.14 -30.53 31.05
N VAL A 79 -3.93 -30.57 29.98
CA VAL A 79 -3.65 -29.76 28.79
C VAL A 79 -3.89 -28.29 29.11
N GLU A 80 -2.88 -27.46 28.88
CA GLU A 80 -3.00 -26.01 29.00
C GLU A 80 -3.98 -25.47 27.96
N MET A 81 -4.81 -24.49 28.29
CA MET A 81 -5.78 -23.96 27.33
C MET A 81 -5.11 -23.22 26.17
N ASN A 82 -4.02 -22.50 26.44
CA ASN A 82 -3.32 -21.71 25.41
C ASN A 82 -2.16 -22.51 24.82
N GLN A 83 -2.21 -22.74 23.51
CA GLN A 83 -1.25 -23.52 22.75
C GLN A 83 -0.50 -22.61 21.78
N ARG A 84 0.69 -22.18 22.19
CA ARG A 84 1.51 -21.22 21.42
C ARG A 84 2.27 -21.84 20.24
N ASN A 85 2.47 -23.15 20.27
CA ASN A 85 3.14 -23.84 19.18
C ASN A 85 2.14 -24.09 18.04
N PRO A 86 2.54 -23.95 16.77
CA PRO A 86 1.72 -24.40 15.64
C PRO A 86 1.36 -25.88 15.78
N MET A 87 0.08 -26.20 15.60
CA MET A 87 -0.45 -27.56 15.66
C MET A 87 -0.92 -28.00 14.27
N TYR A 88 -0.61 -29.24 13.90
CA TYR A 88 -0.97 -29.83 12.62
C TYR A 88 -1.84 -31.07 12.80
N ILE A 89 -2.97 -31.17 12.10
CA ILE A 89 -3.81 -32.37 12.05
C ILE A 89 -3.67 -33.00 10.66
N ALA A 90 -2.89 -34.07 10.58
CA ALA A 90 -2.62 -34.85 9.37
C ALA A 90 -3.76 -35.85 9.12
N LEU A 91 -4.74 -35.48 8.28
CA LEU A 91 -5.97 -36.25 8.09
C LEU A 91 -5.73 -37.68 7.59
N ASP A 92 -4.68 -37.88 6.78
CA ASP A 92 -4.26 -39.18 6.25
C ASP A 92 -3.78 -40.16 7.34
N GLN A 93 -3.48 -39.65 8.54
CA GLN A 93 -3.06 -40.46 9.67
C GLN A 93 -4.22 -40.92 10.56
N TYR A 94 -5.46 -40.51 10.30
CA TYR A 94 -6.61 -40.90 11.12
C TYR A 94 -7.59 -41.78 10.37
N THR A 95 -8.12 -42.78 11.07
CA THR A 95 -9.37 -43.45 10.72
C THR A 95 -10.51 -42.87 11.55
N GLN A 96 -11.75 -43.08 11.11
CA GLN A 96 -12.94 -42.63 11.84
C GLN A 96 -12.93 -43.11 13.31
N GLN A 97 -12.45 -44.32 13.60
CA GLN A 97 -12.47 -44.90 14.96
C GLN A 97 -11.47 -44.23 15.91
N GLN A 98 -10.40 -43.63 15.38
CA GLN A 98 -9.31 -43.07 16.16
C GLN A 98 -9.56 -41.64 16.60
N ILE A 99 -10.51 -40.96 15.97
CA ILE A 99 -10.90 -39.60 16.35
C ILE A 99 -11.86 -39.71 17.55
N PRO A 100 -11.53 -39.10 18.70
CA PRO A 100 -12.42 -39.10 19.86
C PRO A 100 -13.71 -38.32 19.56
N GLU A 101 -14.77 -38.59 20.30
CA GLU A 101 -16.04 -37.85 20.15
C GLU A 101 -15.91 -36.39 20.60
N LEU A 102 -15.08 -36.15 21.62
CA LEU A 102 -14.81 -34.84 22.20
C LEU A 102 -13.32 -34.73 22.54
N LEU A 103 -12.76 -33.56 22.26
CA LEU A 103 -11.46 -33.13 22.76
C LEU A 103 -11.63 -32.21 23.98
N THR A 104 -10.53 -31.87 24.64
CA THR A 104 -10.51 -30.87 25.70
C THR A 104 -11.09 -29.56 25.16
N ARG A 105 -12.08 -29.00 25.86
CA ARG A 105 -12.78 -27.78 25.43
C ARG A 105 -11.97 -26.53 25.77
N GLY A 106 -12.15 -25.48 24.95
CA GLY A 106 -11.55 -24.18 25.21
C GLY A 106 -10.06 -24.09 24.88
N LEU A 107 -9.53 -25.05 24.09
CA LEU A 107 -8.18 -24.94 23.54
C LEU A 107 -8.12 -23.74 22.57
N ASN A 108 -7.10 -22.93 22.78
CA ASN A 108 -6.81 -21.72 22.03
C ASN A 108 -5.44 -21.84 21.37
N PHE A 109 -5.39 -21.83 20.05
CA PHE A 109 -4.18 -22.07 19.27
C PHE A 109 -3.62 -20.78 18.67
N ASP A 110 -2.30 -20.61 18.62
CA ASP A 110 -1.73 -19.55 17.79
C ASP A 110 -1.96 -19.86 16.29
N ILE A 111 -1.65 -21.10 15.89
CA ILE A 111 -1.92 -21.61 14.54
C ILE A 111 -2.40 -23.06 14.64
N LEU A 112 -3.57 -23.34 14.06
CA LEU A 112 -4.08 -24.69 13.86
C LEU A 112 -4.20 -24.97 12.37
N THR A 113 -3.45 -25.95 11.89
CA THR A 113 -3.47 -26.38 10.50
C THR A 113 -4.14 -27.75 10.39
N ILE A 114 -5.12 -27.89 9.51
CA ILE A 114 -5.79 -29.16 9.20
C ILE A 114 -5.49 -29.48 7.74
N GLY A 115 -4.79 -30.57 7.49
CA GLY A 115 -4.31 -30.84 6.15
C GLY A 115 -3.94 -32.29 5.93
N GLN A 116 -3.41 -32.54 4.74
CA GLN A 116 -2.89 -33.83 4.30
C GLN A 116 -1.84 -33.58 3.22
N PRO A 117 -0.99 -34.58 2.90
CA PRO A 117 -0.05 -34.48 1.79
C PRO A 117 -0.77 -34.14 0.48
N LYS A 118 -0.06 -33.40 -0.39
CA LYS A 118 -0.53 -33.14 -1.76
C LYS A 118 -0.87 -34.46 -2.45
N ASP A 119 -1.88 -34.42 -3.32
CA ASP A 119 -2.37 -35.56 -4.10
C ASP A 119 -3.08 -36.69 -3.33
N THR A 120 -3.22 -36.59 -2.01
CA THR A 120 -4.05 -37.52 -1.25
C THR A 120 -5.52 -37.11 -1.33
N LYS A 121 -6.44 -38.07 -1.43
CA LYS A 121 -7.89 -37.79 -1.36
C LYS A 121 -8.30 -37.64 0.11
N THR A 122 -8.99 -36.56 0.45
CA THR A 122 -9.49 -36.37 1.82
C THR A 122 -10.67 -37.31 2.08
N ASP A 123 -10.58 -38.12 3.13
CA ASP A 123 -11.76 -38.81 3.66
C ASP A 123 -12.68 -37.78 4.36
N ARG A 124 -13.80 -37.48 3.70
CA ARG A 124 -14.83 -36.55 4.20
C ARG A 124 -15.35 -36.94 5.58
N VAL A 125 -15.44 -38.24 5.87
CA VAL A 125 -15.96 -38.73 7.16
C VAL A 125 -14.97 -38.44 8.27
N VAL A 126 -13.68 -38.66 8.00
CA VAL A 126 -12.58 -38.32 8.92
C VAL A 126 -12.57 -36.81 9.19
N LEU A 127 -12.59 -35.97 8.14
CA LEU A 127 -12.60 -34.51 8.30
C LEU A 127 -13.84 -34.02 9.08
N THR A 128 -15.04 -34.54 8.77
CA THR A 128 -16.26 -34.23 9.53
C THR A 128 -16.10 -34.57 11.00
N LYS A 129 -15.54 -35.74 11.30
CA LYS A 129 -15.37 -36.21 12.66
C LYS A 129 -14.31 -35.39 13.42
N VAL A 130 -13.24 -34.95 12.76
CA VAL A 130 -12.27 -34.01 13.33
C VAL A 130 -12.94 -32.69 13.71
N LEU A 131 -13.69 -32.08 12.78
CA LEU A 131 -14.39 -30.82 13.05
C LEU A 131 -15.45 -30.96 14.16
N ALA A 132 -16.14 -32.10 14.22
CA ALA A 132 -17.09 -32.41 15.29
C ALA A 132 -16.39 -32.59 16.65
N ALA A 133 -15.25 -33.30 16.70
CA ALA A 133 -14.48 -33.52 17.92
C ALA A 133 -13.91 -32.21 18.50
N LEU A 134 -13.51 -31.28 17.62
CA LEU A 134 -13.08 -29.94 18.01
C LEU A 134 -14.27 -29.12 18.55
N SER A 135 -15.44 -29.22 17.91
CA SER A 135 -16.71 -28.52 18.23
C SER A 135 -16.64 -26.98 18.19
N THR A 136 -15.72 -26.37 18.92
CA THR A 136 -15.40 -24.95 18.91
C THR A 136 -13.89 -24.78 18.80
N ILE A 137 -13.45 -24.10 17.76
CA ILE A 137 -12.04 -23.77 17.52
C ILE A 137 -11.81 -22.33 17.97
N TRP A 138 -10.86 -22.14 18.88
CA TRP A 138 -10.27 -20.84 19.17
C TRP A 138 -8.86 -20.84 18.58
N ALA A 139 -8.59 -19.96 17.62
CA ALA A 139 -7.26 -19.87 17.06
C ALA A 139 -6.95 -18.47 16.50
N ASP A 140 -5.71 -18.02 16.56
CA ASP A 140 -5.31 -16.81 15.82
C ASP A 140 -5.33 -17.08 14.30
N THR A 141 -4.86 -18.26 13.87
CA THR A 141 -4.94 -18.71 12.48
C THR A 141 -5.48 -20.12 12.38
N LEU A 142 -6.51 -20.32 11.56
CA LEU A 142 -6.97 -21.64 11.11
C LEU A 142 -6.59 -21.81 9.64
N GLU A 143 -5.80 -22.83 9.34
CA GLU A 143 -5.33 -23.12 7.98
C GLU A 143 -5.82 -24.48 7.50
N PHE A 144 -6.29 -24.54 6.25
CA PHE A 144 -6.57 -25.79 5.55
C PHE A 144 -5.58 -25.98 4.41
N VAL A 145 -4.90 -27.13 4.39
CA VAL A 145 -3.85 -27.43 3.40
C VAL A 145 -4.18 -28.70 2.63
N GLY A 146 -4.21 -28.62 1.30
CA GLY A 146 -4.32 -29.81 0.43
C GLY A 146 -5.63 -30.59 0.58
N ILE A 147 -6.68 -29.96 1.09
CA ILE A 147 -7.99 -30.61 1.28
C ILE A 147 -8.68 -30.79 -0.06
N ASP A 148 -8.92 -32.05 -0.42
CA ASP A 148 -9.61 -32.44 -1.63
C ASP A 148 -10.74 -33.40 -1.29
N VAL A 149 -11.94 -32.85 -1.24
CA VAL A 149 -13.16 -33.62 -1.00
C VAL A 149 -13.79 -34.09 -2.31
N ASP A 150 -13.28 -33.78 -3.50
CA ASP A 150 -13.92 -34.22 -4.73
C ASP A 150 -13.81 -35.74 -4.89
N GLU A 151 -14.95 -36.42 -5.04
CA GLU A 151 -14.99 -37.87 -5.21
C GLU A 151 -14.96 -38.29 -6.68
N LEU A 152 -15.25 -37.37 -7.61
CA LEU A 152 -15.69 -37.70 -8.96
C LEU A 152 -14.70 -37.29 -10.06
N ARG A 153 -13.65 -36.53 -9.76
CA ARG A 153 -12.64 -36.16 -10.75
C ARG A 153 -11.35 -36.94 -10.53
N PRO A 154 -10.98 -37.88 -11.42
CA PRO A 154 -9.59 -38.29 -11.55
C PRO A 154 -8.76 -37.03 -11.77
N LYS A 155 -7.81 -36.73 -10.88
CA LYS A 155 -6.92 -35.60 -11.10
C LYS A 155 -6.18 -35.86 -12.42
N PRO A 156 -6.28 -34.96 -13.43
CA PRO A 156 -5.30 -35.00 -14.49
C PRO A 156 -3.95 -34.81 -13.80
N TYR A 157 -3.07 -35.82 -13.92
CA TYR A 157 -1.72 -35.74 -13.38
C TYR A 157 -1.09 -34.50 -14.00
N ILE A 158 -0.96 -33.41 -13.22
CA ILE A 158 -0.24 -32.23 -13.66
C ILE A 158 1.23 -32.64 -13.60
N ALA A 159 1.71 -33.26 -14.68
CA ALA A 159 3.14 -33.41 -14.91
C ALA A 159 3.77 -32.02 -14.71
N ASN A 160 4.81 -31.99 -13.88
CA ASN A 160 5.54 -30.81 -13.40
C ASN A 160 5.21 -29.49 -14.15
N PRO A 161 4.74 -28.44 -13.46
CA PRO A 161 4.37 -27.17 -14.09
C PRO A 161 5.50 -26.51 -14.91
N GLY A 162 6.75 -26.95 -14.78
CA GLY A 162 7.89 -26.53 -15.60
C GLY A 162 8.04 -27.22 -16.98
N GLN A 163 7.18 -28.18 -17.36
CA GLN A 163 7.30 -28.90 -18.65
C GLN A 163 6.14 -28.67 -19.64
N ARG A 164 5.23 -27.74 -19.38
CA ARG A 164 4.27 -27.30 -20.40
C ARG A 164 4.96 -26.42 -21.44
N THR A 165 5.65 -27.04 -22.39
CA THR A 165 5.98 -26.39 -23.66
C THR A 165 4.67 -25.97 -24.34
N LEU A 166 4.51 -24.66 -24.52
CA LEU A 166 3.39 -23.94 -25.16
C LEU A 166 3.10 -24.34 -26.64
N ALA A 167 3.68 -25.44 -27.13
CA ALA A 167 3.55 -25.88 -28.51
C ALA A 167 2.38 -26.87 -28.67
N GLY A 168 1.18 -26.33 -28.92
CA GLY A 168 0.31 -26.92 -29.94
C GLY A 168 -0.68 -28.01 -29.54
N VAL A 169 -1.22 -28.02 -28.31
CA VAL A 169 -2.43 -28.81 -28.03
C VAL A 169 -3.67 -27.97 -28.36
N ARG A 170 -4.07 -28.01 -29.64
CA ARG A 170 -5.46 -27.77 -30.05
C ARG A 170 -6.30 -28.94 -29.55
N GLU A 171 -6.60 -28.97 -28.26
CA GLU A 171 -7.69 -29.81 -27.77
C GLU A 171 -8.99 -29.07 -28.03
N GLU A 172 -9.82 -29.67 -28.87
CA GLU A 172 -11.22 -29.31 -29.08
C GLU A 172 -11.93 -29.31 -27.72
N THR A 173 -12.03 -28.14 -27.11
CA THR A 173 -12.93 -27.88 -26.00
C THR A 173 -14.35 -28.04 -26.53
N ARG A 174 -14.87 -29.27 -26.48
CA ARG A 174 -16.31 -29.52 -26.48
C ARG A 174 -16.91 -28.70 -25.35
N ASP A 175 -17.93 -27.92 -25.69
CA ASP A 175 -18.78 -27.15 -24.80
C ASP A 175 -19.24 -27.97 -23.58
N CYS A 176 -18.44 -27.91 -22.51
CA CYS A 176 -18.84 -28.29 -21.17
C CYS A 176 -19.26 -27.04 -20.39
N SER A 177 -19.97 -26.11 -21.03
CA SER A 177 -20.81 -25.10 -20.35
C SER A 177 -22.13 -25.76 -19.88
N GLY A 178 -21.99 -26.95 -19.30
CA GLY A 178 -23.07 -27.65 -18.63
C GLY A 178 -23.30 -26.97 -17.30
N SER A 179 -24.20 -25.99 -17.31
CA SER A 179 -24.82 -25.36 -16.14
C SER A 179 -24.83 -26.29 -14.91
N LEU A 180 -23.90 -26.05 -13.97
CA LEU A 180 -23.84 -26.74 -12.66
C LEU A 180 -25.11 -26.52 -11.83
N SER A 181 -26.06 -25.72 -12.30
CA SER A 181 -27.34 -25.46 -11.63
C SER A 181 -28.36 -26.62 -11.67
N ASN A 182 -28.13 -27.69 -12.44
CA ASN A 182 -29.13 -28.77 -12.59
C ASN A 182 -28.67 -30.18 -12.16
N GLN A 183 -27.47 -30.35 -11.59
CA GLN A 183 -27.17 -31.61 -10.89
C GLN A 183 -28.03 -31.67 -9.63
N LYS A 184 -29.11 -32.44 -9.72
CA LYS A 184 -30.04 -32.78 -8.64
C LYS A 184 -29.25 -33.56 -7.60
N LEU A 185 -28.58 -32.83 -6.69
CA LEU A 185 -27.87 -33.37 -5.54
C LEU A 185 -28.81 -34.39 -4.85
N PRO A 186 -28.35 -35.61 -4.54
CA PRO A 186 -29.16 -36.60 -3.85
C PRO A 186 -29.78 -35.97 -2.60
N LYS A 187 -31.10 -36.13 -2.47
CA LYS A 187 -31.95 -35.54 -1.42
C LYS A 187 -31.38 -35.94 -0.05
N PRO A 188 -30.80 -35.02 0.73
CA PRO A 188 -30.17 -35.37 2.00
C PRO A 188 -31.24 -35.78 3.02
N SER A 189 -30.98 -36.90 3.70
CA SER A 189 -31.65 -37.29 4.95
C SER A 189 -31.47 -36.18 6.03
N PRO A 190 -32.39 -36.09 7.02
CA PRO A 190 -32.47 -34.93 7.92
C PRO A 190 -31.26 -34.76 8.85
N PRO A 191 -31.00 -33.53 9.32
CA PRO A 191 -29.66 -33.06 9.64
C PRO A 191 -29.37 -33.11 11.14
N SER A 192 -28.28 -33.78 11.52
CA SER A 192 -27.37 -33.20 12.50
C SER A 192 -26.12 -32.77 11.73
N THR A 193 -26.22 -31.70 10.94
CA THR A 193 -25.05 -31.10 10.31
C THR A 193 -24.18 -30.56 11.44
N TYR A 194 -23.20 -31.34 11.88
CA TYR A 194 -22.22 -30.92 12.86
C TYR A 194 -21.59 -29.62 12.34
N THR A 195 -21.88 -28.52 13.03
CA THR A 195 -21.35 -27.20 12.67
C THR A 195 -20.31 -26.86 13.73
N CYS A 196 -19.06 -26.76 13.30
CA CYS A 196 -17.95 -26.35 14.13
C CYS A 196 -17.94 -24.82 14.20
N VAL A 197 -17.96 -24.26 15.41
CA VAL A 197 -17.89 -22.81 15.62
C VAL A 197 -16.42 -22.40 15.65
N ALA A 198 -16.03 -21.42 14.84
CA ALA A 198 -14.64 -20.98 14.76
C ALA A 198 -14.50 -19.49 15.17
N HIS A 199 -13.84 -19.28 16.30
CA HIS A 199 -13.42 -17.97 16.80
C HIS A 199 -11.98 -17.73 16.36
N ILE A 200 -11.83 -17.11 15.19
CA ILE A 200 -10.53 -16.95 14.54
C ILE A 200 -10.27 -15.53 14.06
N LYS A 201 -9.00 -15.17 13.90
CA LYS A 201 -8.58 -13.91 13.26
C LYS A 201 -8.19 -14.10 11.79
N ASN A 202 -7.59 -15.24 11.44
CA ASN A 202 -7.16 -15.55 10.08
C ASN A 202 -7.70 -16.91 9.64
N LEU A 203 -8.27 -16.97 8.44
CA LEU A 203 -8.64 -18.21 7.76
C LEU A 203 -7.79 -18.33 6.49
N LYS A 204 -6.98 -19.38 6.40
CA LYS A 204 -6.08 -19.61 5.26
C LYS A 204 -6.44 -20.91 4.54
N PHE A 205 -6.50 -20.84 3.22
CA PHE A 205 -6.64 -21.98 2.33
C PHE A 205 -5.41 -22.06 1.44
N SER A 206 -4.72 -23.19 1.50
CA SER A 206 -3.47 -23.44 0.76
C SER A 206 -3.66 -24.70 -0.09
N SER A 207 -3.70 -24.55 -1.43
CA SER A 207 -3.98 -25.65 -2.36
C SER A 207 -5.30 -26.40 -2.05
N VAL A 208 -6.38 -25.65 -1.78
CA VAL A 208 -7.72 -26.20 -1.49
C VAL A 208 -8.67 -25.84 -2.64
N GLY A 209 -9.26 -26.84 -3.28
CA GLY A 209 -10.16 -26.63 -4.42
C GLY A 209 -11.53 -26.06 -4.05
N GLN A 210 -12.24 -25.51 -5.03
CA GLN A 210 -13.56 -24.87 -4.86
C GLN A 210 -14.59 -25.74 -4.12
N LEU A 211 -14.68 -27.03 -4.45
CA LEU A 211 -15.62 -27.97 -3.83
C LEU A 211 -15.32 -28.20 -2.35
N SER A 212 -14.03 -28.25 -1.97
CA SER A 212 -13.58 -28.37 -0.57
C SER A 212 -13.92 -27.12 0.22
N ILE A 213 -13.70 -25.93 -0.35
CA ILE A 213 -14.09 -24.66 0.28
C ILE A 213 -15.61 -24.64 0.52
N ALA A 214 -16.40 -24.97 -0.51
CA ALA A 214 -17.87 -25.03 -0.40
C ALA A 214 -18.36 -26.07 0.61
N TRP A 215 -17.63 -27.17 0.77
CA TRP A 215 -17.92 -28.17 1.81
C TRP A 215 -17.62 -27.60 3.21
N LEU A 216 -16.47 -26.95 3.40
CA LEU A 216 -16.06 -26.34 4.67
C LEU A 216 -17.02 -25.23 5.11
N GLN A 217 -17.55 -24.44 4.17
CA GLN A 217 -18.56 -23.41 4.45
C GLN A 217 -19.83 -23.94 5.14
N LYS A 218 -20.22 -25.18 4.84
CA LYS A 218 -21.39 -25.82 5.46
C LYS A 218 -21.12 -26.32 6.87
N HIS A 219 -19.85 -26.50 7.22
CA HIS A 219 -19.41 -27.11 8.48
C HIS A 219 -18.71 -26.13 9.42
N LEU A 220 -18.37 -24.92 8.96
CA LEU A 220 -17.76 -23.86 9.76
C LEU A 220 -18.73 -22.70 9.97
N ASP A 221 -18.95 -22.33 11.22
CA ASP A 221 -19.66 -21.12 11.60
C ASP A 221 -18.68 -20.10 12.18
N MET A 222 -18.50 -18.99 11.47
CA MET A 222 -17.64 -17.86 11.84
C MET A 222 -18.46 -16.57 11.96
N SER A 223 -19.77 -16.68 12.20
CA SER A 223 -20.72 -15.55 12.19
C SER A 223 -20.38 -14.47 13.23
N GLN A 224 -19.60 -14.82 14.25
CA GLN A 224 -19.14 -13.91 15.30
C GLN A 224 -17.70 -13.40 15.08
N SER A 225 -17.02 -13.84 14.02
CA SER A 225 -15.62 -13.56 13.76
C SER A 225 -15.45 -12.46 12.70
N GLN A 226 -14.47 -11.59 12.90
CA GLN A 226 -13.98 -10.66 11.89
C GLN A 226 -12.61 -11.16 11.44
N ILE A 227 -12.49 -11.55 10.17
CA ILE A 227 -11.34 -12.35 9.73
C ILE A 227 -10.56 -11.72 8.59
N THR A 228 -9.27 -12.03 8.53
CA THR A 228 -8.48 -12.00 7.32
C THR A 228 -8.68 -13.32 6.59
N LEU A 229 -9.15 -13.27 5.35
CA LEU A 229 -9.30 -14.44 4.49
C LEU A 229 -8.13 -14.52 3.51
N ILE A 230 -7.44 -15.66 3.48
CA ILE A 230 -6.25 -15.88 2.65
C ILE A 230 -6.49 -17.10 1.76
N LEU A 231 -6.43 -16.90 0.45
CA LEU A 231 -6.46 -17.95 -0.58
C LEU A 231 -5.10 -17.96 -1.28
N VAL A 232 -4.30 -19.02 -1.13
CA VAL A 232 -2.94 -19.11 -1.71
C VAL A 232 -2.62 -20.51 -2.24
N ASP A 233 -1.48 -20.63 -2.91
CA ASP A 233 -0.88 -21.87 -3.41
C ASP A 233 -1.69 -22.59 -4.49
N ALA A 234 -1.63 -22.07 -5.72
CA ALA A 234 -2.07 -22.73 -6.93
C ALA A 234 -3.55 -23.14 -6.92
N ILE A 235 -4.41 -22.23 -6.46
CA ILE A 235 -5.85 -22.48 -6.39
C ILE A 235 -6.46 -22.35 -7.80
N GLU A 236 -7.26 -23.35 -8.17
CA GLU A 236 -8.15 -23.32 -9.32
C GLU A 236 -9.59 -23.12 -8.83
N ILE A 237 -10.13 -21.92 -9.08
CA ILE A 237 -11.54 -21.60 -8.83
C ILE A 237 -12.14 -21.01 -10.11
N ASP A 238 -13.41 -21.30 -10.36
CA ASP A 238 -14.10 -20.68 -11.50
C ASP A 238 -14.34 -19.18 -11.20
N GLY A 239 -14.58 -18.81 -9.95
CA GLY A 239 -14.70 -17.42 -9.53
C GLY A 239 -14.80 -17.23 -8.03
N LEU A 240 -14.77 -15.97 -7.60
CA LEU A 240 -14.83 -15.60 -6.18
C LEU A 240 -16.20 -15.83 -5.53
N GLU A 241 -17.23 -16.21 -6.28
CA GLU A 241 -18.55 -16.58 -5.75
C GLU A 241 -18.47 -17.75 -4.78
N VAL A 242 -17.39 -18.55 -4.86
CA VAL A 242 -17.07 -19.55 -3.84
C VAL A 242 -17.03 -18.96 -2.44
N LEU A 243 -16.77 -17.66 -2.26
CA LEU A 243 -16.73 -17.00 -0.95
C LEU A 243 -18.11 -16.72 -0.34
N ASP A 244 -19.17 -16.75 -1.16
CA ASP A 244 -20.51 -16.28 -0.76
C ASP A 244 -21.20 -17.21 0.24
N GLY A 245 -20.75 -18.46 0.34
CA GLY A 245 -21.29 -19.46 1.26
C GLY A 245 -20.80 -19.34 2.70
N PHE A 246 -19.79 -18.50 2.97
CA PHE A 246 -19.27 -18.36 4.32
C PHE A 246 -20.24 -17.62 5.25
N LYS A 247 -20.48 -18.20 6.42
CA LYS A 247 -21.12 -17.51 7.55
C LYS A 247 -20.04 -16.79 8.35
N ILE A 248 -19.67 -15.58 7.93
CA ILE A 248 -18.64 -14.75 8.58
C ILE A 248 -19.26 -13.43 9.07
N GLY A 249 -18.80 -12.92 10.21
CA GLY A 249 -19.21 -11.61 10.73
C GLY A 249 -18.75 -10.45 9.84
N ALA A 250 -17.44 -10.38 9.54
CA ALA A 250 -16.89 -9.49 8.52
C ALA A 250 -15.55 -10.02 7.96
N ILE A 251 -15.23 -9.65 6.72
CA ILE A 251 -13.88 -9.85 6.15
C ILE A 251 -13.17 -8.51 6.22
N VAL A 252 -12.13 -8.40 7.06
CA VAL A 252 -11.35 -7.15 7.22
C VAL A 252 -10.29 -7.00 6.14
N LYS A 253 -9.75 -8.13 5.67
CA LYS A 253 -8.73 -8.25 4.64
C LYS A 253 -9.01 -9.47 3.77
N LEU A 254 -8.94 -9.29 2.46
CA LEU A 254 -8.98 -10.37 1.48
C LEU A 254 -7.62 -10.46 0.79
N TRP A 255 -6.90 -11.56 1.03
CA TRP A 255 -5.67 -11.92 0.34
C TRP A 255 -5.95 -13.08 -0.60
N ILE A 256 -5.64 -12.85 -1.86
CA ILE A 256 -5.69 -13.79 -2.95
C ILE A 256 -4.30 -13.87 -3.58
N GLY A 257 -3.71 -15.06 -3.61
CA GLY A 257 -2.36 -15.33 -4.09
C GLY A 257 -2.30 -16.55 -5.00
N ASP A 258 -1.44 -16.48 -6.01
CA ASP A 258 -1.00 -17.63 -6.81
C ASP A 258 -2.13 -18.45 -7.43
N PHE A 259 -3.14 -17.79 -8.02
CA PHE A 259 -4.16 -18.49 -8.79
C PHE A 259 -3.57 -19.13 -10.05
N LEU A 260 -3.90 -20.40 -10.26
CA LEU A 260 -3.74 -21.05 -11.56
C LEU A 260 -4.87 -20.64 -12.51
N ARG A 261 -6.08 -20.46 -11.95
CA ARG A 261 -7.27 -20.05 -12.69
C ARG A 261 -8.26 -19.35 -11.76
N CYS A 262 -8.82 -18.24 -12.25
CA CYS A 262 -9.91 -17.50 -11.65
C CYS A 262 -10.61 -16.76 -12.79
N ASP A 263 -11.78 -17.22 -13.23
CA ASP A 263 -12.44 -16.66 -14.41
C ASP A 263 -13.24 -15.40 -14.06
N SER A 264 -13.63 -15.21 -12.79
CA SER A 264 -14.47 -14.09 -12.34
C SER A 264 -14.05 -13.57 -10.96
N LEU A 265 -14.00 -12.24 -10.79
CA LEU A 265 -13.90 -11.57 -9.49
C LEU A 265 -15.29 -11.24 -8.89
N ASP A 266 -16.39 -11.70 -9.49
CA ASP A 266 -17.71 -11.50 -8.90
C ASP A 266 -17.86 -12.32 -7.62
N CYS A 267 -18.36 -11.67 -6.57
CA CYS A 267 -18.82 -12.30 -5.36
C CYS A 267 -19.68 -11.32 -4.59
N ARG A 268 -20.55 -11.82 -3.73
CA ARG A 268 -21.43 -11.01 -2.87
C ARG A 268 -20.63 -10.03 -2.00
N LEU A 269 -19.43 -10.39 -1.54
CA LEU A 269 -18.60 -9.48 -0.74
C LEU A 269 -18.27 -8.21 -1.54
N LEU A 270 -17.82 -8.36 -2.78
CA LEU A 270 -17.40 -7.23 -3.61
C LEU A 270 -18.59 -6.52 -4.29
N ARG A 271 -19.68 -7.25 -4.57
CA ARG A 271 -20.90 -6.71 -5.21
C ARG A 271 -21.84 -6.01 -4.23
N ASP A 272 -22.15 -6.63 -3.09
CA ASP A 272 -23.22 -6.15 -2.18
C ASP A 272 -22.76 -5.94 -0.72
N GLY A 273 -21.69 -6.62 -0.30
CA GLY A 273 -21.23 -6.64 1.09
C GLY A 273 -20.43 -5.41 1.53
N PRO A 274 -20.13 -5.28 2.83
CA PRO A 274 -19.13 -4.31 3.28
C PRO A 274 -17.77 -4.70 2.71
N LEU A 275 -17.16 -3.80 1.92
CA LEU A 275 -15.84 -4.05 1.36
C LEU A 275 -14.78 -4.14 2.47
N PRO A 276 -13.78 -5.02 2.33
CA PRO A 276 -12.66 -5.08 3.26
C PRO A 276 -11.83 -3.80 3.19
N GLN A 277 -11.05 -3.51 4.23
CA GLN A 277 -10.13 -2.36 4.24
C GLN A 277 -8.88 -2.62 3.39
N GLU A 278 -8.53 -3.91 3.23
CA GLU A 278 -7.38 -4.37 2.46
C GLU A 278 -7.81 -5.41 1.42
N LEU A 279 -7.44 -5.19 0.16
CA LEU A 279 -7.56 -6.16 -0.92
C LEU A 279 -6.19 -6.40 -1.54
N VAL A 280 -5.73 -7.64 -1.46
CA VAL A 280 -4.44 -8.07 -1.99
C VAL A 280 -4.68 -9.17 -3.00
N ILE A 281 -4.44 -8.91 -4.27
CA ILE A 281 -4.44 -9.88 -5.36
C ILE A 281 -3.00 -9.97 -5.88
N THR A 282 -2.44 -11.17 -5.78
CA THR A 282 -1.05 -11.47 -6.13
C THR A 282 -1.04 -12.79 -6.89
N GLY A 283 -0.02 -13.02 -7.69
CA GLY A 283 0.14 -14.29 -8.38
C GLY A 283 1.34 -14.24 -9.31
N LEU A 284 1.90 -15.42 -9.54
CA LEU A 284 2.96 -15.64 -10.54
C LEU A 284 2.40 -15.76 -11.97
N TYR A 285 1.10 -16.03 -12.10
CA TYR A 285 0.44 -16.25 -13.39
C TYR A 285 -0.40 -15.03 -13.79
N THR A 286 -0.38 -14.70 -15.09
CA THR A 286 -1.27 -13.69 -15.66
C THR A 286 -2.67 -14.27 -15.83
N VAL A 287 -3.48 -14.18 -14.78
CA VAL A 287 -4.90 -14.53 -14.83
C VAL A 287 -5.69 -13.26 -15.05
N THR A 288 -6.43 -13.15 -16.16
CA THR A 288 -7.26 -11.98 -16.47
C THR A 288 -8.72 -12.29 -16.14
N PRO A 289 -9.14 -12.22 -14.85
CA PRO A 289 -10.50 -12.55 -14.48
C PRO A 289 -11.46 -11.52 -15.09
N HIS A 290 -12.66 -11.98 -15.44
CA HIS A 290 -13.78 -11.11 -15.70
C HIS A 290 -14.09 -10.27 -14.46
N LEU A 291 -14.06 -8.95 -14.62
CA LEU A 291 -14.39 -7.99 -13.57
C LEU A 291 -15.73 -7.31 -13.92
N PRO A 292 -16.84 -7.70 -13.28
CA PRO A 292 -18.13 -7.08 -13.54
C PRO A 292 -18.11 -5.57 -13.28
N LYS A 293 -18.79 -4.79 -14.12
CA LYS A 293 -18.83 -3.32 -14.02
C LYS A 293 -19.30 -2.83 -12.65
N GLU A 294 -20.25 -3.52 -12.03
CA GLU A 294 -20.75 -3.18 -10.70
C GLU A 294 -19.67 -3.34 -9.63
N VAL A 295 -18.96 -4.47 -9.64
CA VAL A 295 -17.83 -4.74 -8.75
C VAL A 295 -16.71 -3.70 -8.96
N ALA A 296 -16.33 -3.41 -10.20
CA ALA A 296 -15.34 -2.38 -10.52
C ALA A 296 -15.72 -1.01 -9.94
N ARG A 297 -16.97 -0.56 -10.13
CA ARG A 297 -17.47 0.71 -9.59
C ARG A 297 -17.39 0.76 -8.07
N ARG A 298 -17.67 -0.36 -7.38
CA ARG A 298 -17.60 -0.42 -5.91
C ARG A 298 -16.17 -0.36 -5.42
N ILE A 299 -15.25 -1.09 -6.06
CA ILE A 299 -13.82 -1.04 -5.74
C ILE A 299 -13.28 0.40 -5.91
N ILE A 300 -13.61 1.08 -7.01
CA ILE A 300 -13.15 2.45 -7.28
C ILE A 300 -13.69 3.47 -6.27
N LYS A 301 -14.97 3.35 -5.89
CA LYS A 301 -15.61 4.27 -4.94
C LYS A 301 -15.15 4.07 -3.50
N HIS A 302 -14.50 2.95 -3.19
CA HIS A 302 -14.05 2.64 -1.85
C HIS A 302 -12.71 3.32 -1.54
N ARG A 303 -12.52 3.71 -0.27
CA ARG A 303 -11.23 4.21 0.22
C ARG A 303 -10.46 3.05 0.83
N TRP A 304 -9.44 2.60 0.12
CA TRP A 304 -8.62 1.47 0.53
C TRP A 304 -7.50 1.90 1.47
N SER A 305 -7.25 1.10 2.50
CA SER A 305 -6.03 1.25 3.30
C SER A 305 -4.83 0.62 2.58
N VAL A 306 -5.04 -0.58 2.00
CA VAL A 306 -4.09 -1.28 1.16
C VAL A 306 -4.81 -1.86 -0.03
N LEU A 307 -4.29 -1.59 -1.23
CA LEU A 307 -4.75 -2.22 -2.45
C LEU A 307 -3.53 -2.75 -3.19
N THR A 308 -3.46 -4.07 -3.37
CA THR A 308 -2.40 -4.71 -4.14
C THR A 308 -3.04 -5.49 -5.26
N MET A 309 -2.61 -5.30 -6.50
CA MET A 309 -3.14 -6.08 -7.62
C MET A 309 -2.14 -6.23 -8.76
N PRO A 310 -2.32 -7.25 -9.62
CA PRO A 310 -1.61 -7.34 -10.88
C PRO A 310 -1.94 -6.17 -11.82
N SER A 311 -0.98 -5.78 -12.64
CA SER A 311 -1.10 -4.65 -13.59
C SER A 311 -2.29 -4.77 -14.55
N HIS A 312 -2.60 -5.98 -15.05
CA HIS A 312 -3.73 -6.22 -15.94
C HIS A 312 -5.10 -6.07 -15.23
N ILE A 313 -5.22 -6.43 -13.95
CA ILE A 313 -6.44 -6.18 -13.17
C ILE A 313 -6.58 -4.69 -12.90
N TRP A 314 -5.48 -3.99 -12.63
CA TRP A 314 -5.47 -2.53 -12.50
C TRP A 314 -5.92 -1.85 -13.80
N GLU A 315 -5.48 -2.33 -14.97
CA GLU A 315 -5.93 -1.83 -16.27
C GLU A 315 -7.44 -2.01 -16.48
N LEU A 316 -7.98 -3.20 -16.15
CA LEU A 316 -9.41 -3.47 -16.22
C LEU A 316 -10.20 -2.55 -15.28
N LEU A 317 -9.71 -2.35 -14.06
CA LEU A 317 -10.33 -1.48 -13.07
C LEU A 317 -10.32 -0.02 -13.52
N MET A 318 -9.21 0.44 -14.09
CA MET A 318 -9.01 1.83 -14.52
C MET A 318 -9.51 2.11 -15.94
N SER A 319 -10.06 1.11 -16.62
CA SER A 319 -10.75 1.29 -17.90
C SER A 319 -11.97 2.21 -17.74
N PRO A 320 -12.35 3.00 -18.76
CA PRO A 320 -13.37 4.03 -18.62
C PRO A 320 -14.74 3.46 -18.27
N ILE A 321 -15.24 3.78 -17.08
CA ILE A 321 -16.60 3.47 -16.64
C ILE A 321 -17.43 4.73 -16.74
N GLU A 322 -17.81 5.12 -17.97
CA GLU A 322 -18.72 6.24 -18.32
C GLU A 322 -18.36 7.66 -17.81
N LEU A 323 -17.63 7.81 -16.71
CA LEU A 323 -17.25 9.05 -16.03
C LEU A 323 -15.81 8.93 -15.50
N THR A 324 -15.08 10.04 -15.53
CA THR A 324 -13.78 10.18 -14.86
C THR A 324 -13.93 9.89 -13.38
N SER A 325 -13.20 8.90 -12.89
CA SER A 325 -13.20 8.49 -11.49
C SER A 325 -11.80 8.55 -10.88
N CYS A 326 -11.76 8.85 -9.58
CA CYS A 326 -10.54 8.82 -8.79
C CYS A 326 -10.66 7.69 -7.77
N ILE A 327 -9.67 6.81 -7.72
CA ILE A 327 -9.57 5.76 -6.69
C ILE A 327 -8.65 6.25 -5.57
N TYR A 328 -9.10 6.10 -4.32
CA TYR A 328 -8.36 6.56 -3.14
C TYR A 328 -7.77 5.36 -2.40
N VAL A 329 -6.45 5.33 -2.27
CA VAL A 329 -5.71 4.21 -1.66
C VAL A 329 -4.57 4.73 -0.80
N ASP A 330 -4.51 4.42 0.50
CA ASP A 330 -3.38 4.91 1.30
C ASP A 330 -2.06 4.23 0.85
N LYS A 331 -2.06 2.91 0.61
CA LYS A 331 -0.92 2.14 0.07
C LYS A 331 -1.34 1.31 -1.14
N LEU A 332 -0.92 1.72 -2.34
CA LEU A 332 -1.18 1.00 -3.58
C LEU A 332 0.07 0.23 -4.01
N ALA A 333 -0.08 -1.06 -4.32
CA ALA A 333 0.96 -1.86 -4.95
C ALA A 333 0.46 -2.46 -6.27
N ILE A 334 1.22 -2.23 -7.34
CA ILE A 334 0.95 -2.77 -8.67
C ILE A 334 2.04 -3.78 -8.99
N ASN A 335 1.63 -5.04 -9.13
CA ASN A 335 2.54 -6.13 -9.45
C ASN A 335 2.62 -6.29 -10.97
N MET A 336 3.80 -6.04 -11.51
CA MET A 336 4.15 -6.33 -12.90
C MET A 336 4.49 -7.81 -12.98
N VAL A 337 3.50 -8.62 -13.39
CA VAL A 337 3.67 -10.07 -13.55
C VAL A 337 4.43 -10.33 -14.85
N TYR A 338 5.56 -11.02 -14.76
CA TYR A 338 6.31 -11.52 -15.91
C TYR A 338 6.05 -13.03 -15.99
N PHE A 339 5.29 -13.45 -16.99
CA PHE A 339 5.22 -14.86 -17.31
C PHE A 339 5.23 -15.05 -18.82
N ASP A 340 6.41 -14.85 -19.39
CA ASP A 340 6.86 -15.66 -20.51
C ASP A 340 8.33 -15.94 -20.23
N GLY A 341 8.69 -17.18 -19.89
CA GLY A 341 10.03 -17.58 -19.42
C GLY A 341 11.16 -17.38 -20.44
N LEU A 342 10.91 -16.57 -21.47
CA LEU A 342 11.77 -16.28 -22.60
C LEU A 342 11.80 -14.78 -22.96
N SER A 343 10.97 -13.91 -22.37
CA SER A 343 10.91 -12.49 -22.75
C SER A 343 11.62 -11.59 -21.75
N THR A 344 12.65 -10.89 -22.23
CA THR A 344 13.24 -9.71 -21.57
C THR A 344 12.18 -8.66 -21.24
N PHE A 345 12.34 -7.94 -20.13
CA PHE A 345 11.52 -6.84 -19.58
C PHE A 345 10.75 -5.92 -20.57
N CYS A 346 11.18 -5.80 -21.82
CA CYS A 346 10.76 -4.79 -22.79
C CYS A 346 9.34 -4.92 -23.41
N SER A 347 8.56 -5.97 -23.13
CA SER A 347 7.28 -6.17 -23.83
C SER A 347 6.01 -5.92 -23.00
N THR A 348 6.07 -5.85 -21.67
CA THR A 348 4.87 -5.55 -20.87
C THR A 348 4.63 -4.05 -20.79
N SER A 349 3.72 -3.54 -21.63
CA SER A 349 3.26 -2.16 -21.55
C SER A 349 2.64 -1.90 -20.17
N LEU A 350 3.00 -0.78 -19.55
CA LEU A 350 2.28 -0.27 -18.37
C LEU A 350 0.79 -0.10 -18.71
N PRO A 351 -0.11 -0.33 -17.74
CA PRO A 351 -1.57 -0.23 -17.94
C PRO A 351 -1.97 1.08 -18.63
N VAL A 352 -2.74 1.01 -19.72
CA VAL A 352 -3.21 2.22 -20.40
C VAL A 352 -4.43 2.77 -19.68
N ILE A 353 -4.19 3.71 -18.77
CA ILE A 353 -5.25 4.41 -18.06
C ILE A 353 -5.61 5.67 -18.85
N ARG A 354 -6.89 5.78 -19.21
CA ARG A 354 -7.37 6.89 -20.05
C ARG A 354 -7.71 8.13 -19.23
N HIS A 355 -8.87 8.08 -18.55
CA HIS A 355 -9.46 9.25 -17.89
C HIS A 355 -9.56 9.10 -16.38
N ASN A 356 -9.23 7.94 -15.84
CA ASN A 356 -9.27 7.69 -14.40
C ASN A 356 -7.93 8.05 -13.78
N MET A 357 -7.94 8.45 -12.51
CA MET A 357 -6.71 8.78 -11.77
C MET A 357 -6.62 7.98 -10.48
N GLY A 358 -5.41 7.60 -10.10
CA GLY A 358 -5.11 7.07 -8.79
C GLY A 358 -4.71 8.18 -7.83
N GLN A 359 -5.29 8.20 -6.63
CA GLN A 359 -4.79 8.99 -5.52
C GLN A 359 -4.24 8.05 -4.46
N ALA A 360 -2.94 8.14 -4.20
CA ALA A 360 -2.31 7.32 -3.18
C ALA A 360 -1.26 8.06 -2.37
N ASN A 361 -1.02 7.69 -1.12
CA ASN A 361 0.13 8.23 -0.38
C ASN A 361 1.39 7.50 -0.83
N LEU A 362 1.36 6.16 -0.78
CA LEU A 362 2.46 5.30 -1.26
C LEU A 362 2.02 4.50 -2.49
N LEU A 363 2.81 4.59 -3.57
CA LEU A 363 2.71 3.72 -4.74
C LEU A 363 3.95 2.82 -4.81
N THR A 364 3.75 1.50 -4.82
CA THR A 364 4.79 0.51 -5.04
C THR A 364 4.56 -0.19 -6.39
N ILE A 365 5.57 -0.22 -7.25
CA ILE A 365 5.55 -0.97 -8.51
C ILE A 365 6.51 -2.13 -8.35
N ASN A 366 5.98 -3.35 -8.21
CA ASN A 366 6.79 -4.55 -7.99
C ASN A 366 7.08 -5.26 -9.30
N PHE A 367 8.30 -5.77 -9.44
CA PHE A 367 8.70 -6.65 -10.54
C PHE A 367 9.01 -8.03 -9.96
N GLN A 368 8.51 -9.09 -10.60
CA GLN A 368 8.67 -10.47 -10.10
C GLN A 368 9.89 -11.22 -10.65
N ALA A 369 10.64 -10.66 -11.60
CA ALA A 369 11.80 -11.33 -12.17
C ALA A 369 13.05 -11.08 -11.31
N GLU A 370 13.74 -12.16 -10.89
CA GLU A 370 14.97 -12.10 -10.08
C GLU A 370 16.18 -11.59 -10.88
N ASP A 371 16.18 -11.79 -12.20
CA ASP A 371 17.33 -11.50 -13.08
C ASP A 371 17.20 -10.23 -13.92
N ASP A 372 16.04 -9.55 -13.89
CA ASP A 372 15.82 -8.43 -14.79
C ASP A 372 16.49 -7.14 -14.29
N THR A 373 17.39 -6.62 -15.12
CA THR A 373 17.94 -5.29 -14.93
C THR A 373 16.92 -4.25 -15.34
N LEU A 374 16.38 -3.48 -14.38
CA LEU A 374 15.63 -2.27 -14.69
C LEU A 374 16.54 -1.35 -15.52
N THR A 375 16.19 -1.06 -16.77
CA THR A 375 16.98 -0.12 -17.59
C THR A 375 16.60 1.33 -17.30
N GLU A 376 17.44 2.28 -17.73
CA GLU A 376 17.10 3.70 -17.65
C GLU A 376 15.81 4.04 -18.42
N ASP A 377 15.60 3.44 -19.59
CA ASP A 377 14.40 3.67 -20.40
C ASP A 377 13.14 3.17 -19.69
N ASN A 378 13.22 2.03 -19.00
CA ASN A 378 12.12 1.51 -18.20
C ASN A 378 11.78 2.45 -17.06
N LEU A 379 12.79 2.94 -16.33
CA LEU A 379 12.58 3.90 -15.25
C LEU A 379 11.91 5.18 -15.77
N CYS A 380 12.39 5.74 -16.90
CA CYS A 380 11.79 6.93 -17.50
C CYS A 380 10.34 6.68 -17.92
N TYR A 381 10.05 5.51 -18.51
CA TYR A 381 8.69 5.12 -18.90
C TYR A 381 7.76 5.00 -17.68
N ILE A 382 8.23 4.39 -16.59
CA ILE A 382 7.48 4.28 -15.33
C ILE A 382 7.20 5.65 -14.73
N LEU A 383 8.19 6.52 -14.61
CA LEU A 383 8.01 7.86 -14.04
C LEU A 383 7.05 8.71 -14.88
N ASP A 384 7.15 8.62 -16.22
CA ASP A 384 6.22 9.29 -17.13
C ASP A 384 4.78 8.81 -16.94
N TRP A 385 4.59 7.49 -16.81
CA TRP A 385 3.29 6.89 -16.53
C TRP A 385 2.76 7.32 -15.16
N VAL A 386 3.57 7.27 -14.10
CA VAL A 386 3.15 7.69 -12.75
C VAL A 386 2.70 9.16 -12.75
N CYS A 387 3.46 10.06 -13.37
CA CYS A 387 3.11 11.48 -13.50
C CYS A 387 1.78 11.73 -14.21
N LYS A 388 1.39 10.85 -15.14
CA LYS A 388 0.15 11.01 -15.92
C LYS A 388 -1.06 10.44 -15.21
N GLN A 389 -0.86 9.43 -14.35
CA GLN A 389 -1.95 8.60 -13.83
C GLN A 389 -2.24 8.80 -12.36
N PHE A 390 -1.37 9.49 -11.64
CA PHE A 390 -1.50 9.70 -10.20
C PHE A 390 -1.57 11.17 -9.83
N ILE A 391 -2.27 11.45 -8.73
CA ILE A 391 -2.32 12.74 -8.07
C ILE A 391 -2.05 12.57 -6.57
N ASP A 392 -1.58 13.63 -5.91
CA ASP A 392 -1.29 13.66 -4.48
C ASP A 392 -0.37 12.54 -3.94
N LEU A 393 0.47 11.96 -4.82
CA LEU A 393 1.44 10.94 -4.44
C LEU A 393 2.54 11.51 -3.55
N THR A 394 2.80 10.90 -2.39
CA THR A 394 3.87 11.33 -1.46
C THR A 394 5.13 10.48 -1.60
N ASP A 395 4.97 9.18 -1.81
CA ASP A 395 6.07 8.22 -1.89
C ASP A 395 5.89 7.27 -3.06
N LEU A 396 6.95 7.10 -3.86
CA LEU A 396 7.02 6.16 -4.97
C LEU A 396 8.12 5.14 -4.72
N GLN A 397 7.79 3.85 -4.80
CA GLN A 397 8.74 2.75 -4.72
C GLN A 397 8.69 1.92 -6.00
N ILE A 398 9.84 1.70 -6.62
CA ILE A 398 10.00 0.95 -7.87
C ILE A 398 10.93 -0.24 -7.59
N GLY A 399 10.37 -1.44 -7.70
CA GLY A 399 11.03 -2.71 -7.37
C GLY A 399 11.04 -3.03 -5.87
N SER A 400 11.33 -4.30 -5.56
CA SER A 400 11.67 -4.71 -4.20
C SER A 400 13.18 -4.58 -3.99
N SER A 401 13.60 -4.43 -2.73
CA SER A 401 15.03 -4.32 -2.37
C SER A 401 15.86 -5.55 -2.77
N THR A 402 15.21 -6.69 -3.01
CA THR A 402 15.86 -7.95 -3.41
C THR A 402 15.85 -8.18 -4.91
N ALA A 403 14.93 -7.57 -5.67
CA ALA A 403 14.72 -7.87 -7.09
C ALA A 403 15.65 -7.08 -8.04
N LEU A 404 16.22 -5.96 -7.61
CA LEU A 404 17.07 -5.15 -8.48
C LEU A 404 18.55 -5.39 -8.19
N ALA A 405 19.12 -6.45 -8.80
CA ALA A 405 20.56 -6.73 -8.75
C ALA A 405 21.40 -5.56 -9.31
N HIS A 406 20.85 -4.84 -10.30
CA HIS A 406 21.49 -3.70 -10.93
C HIS A 406 20.55 -2.51 -10.97
N ILE A 407 20.79 -1.56 -10.07
CA ILE A 407 20.11 -0.27 -10.10
C ILE A 407 20.81 0.61 -11.14
N PRO A 408 20.06 1.20 -12.09
CA PRO A 408 20.63 2.13 -13.04
C PRO A 408 21.48 3.20 -12.36
N SER A 409 22.69 3.41 -12.88
CA SER A 409 23.54 4.52 -12.43
C SER A 409 22.85 5.88 -12.59
N CYS A 410 21.81 5.96 -13.42
CA CYS A 410 20.99 7.16 -13.56
C CYS A 410 20.25 7.54 -12.27
N VAL A 411 19.88 6.60 -11.40
CA VAL A 411 19.17 6.88 -10.13
C VAL A 411 20.04 7.74 -9.20
N THR A 412 21.35 7.48 -9.17
CA THR A 412 22.30 8.17 -8.29
C THR A 412 22.95 9.40 -8.94
N ASN A 413 23.00 9.44 -10.27
CA ASN A 413 23.72 10.48 -11.01
C ASN A 413 22.82 11.54 -11.67
N LYS A 414 21.49 11.38 -11.66
CA LYS A 414 20.53 12.30 -12.29
C LYS A 414 19.59 12.91 -11.27
N LEU A 415 19.01 14.05 -11.65
CA LEU A 415 17.97 14.73 -10.91
C LEU A 415 16.64 14.54 -11.62
N PHE A 416 15.58 14.26 -10.87
CA PHE A 416 14.24 13.99 -11.41
C PHE A 416 13.27 15.13 -11.09
N ILE A 417 12.64 15.71 -12.11
CA ILE A 417 11.53 16.67 -11.98
C ILE A 417 10.23 15.96 -12.31
N LEU A 418 9.25 16.02 -11.41
CA LEU A 418 7.91 15.49 -11.62
C LEU A 418 6.92 16.65 -11.51
N GLU A 419 6.67 17.33 -12.63
CA GLU A 419 5.91 18.59 -12.71
C GLU A 419 4.46 18.42 -12.21
N THR A 420 3.87 17.22 -12.37
CA THR A 420 2.48 16.93 -12.00
C THR A 420 2.32 16.36 -10.59
N LEU A 421 3.40 16.06 -9.89
CA LEU A 421 3.40 15.44 -8.55
C LEU A 421 4.14 16.32 -7.53
N PRO A 422 3.60 17.51 -7.20
CA PRO A 422 4.25 18.43 -6.27
C PRO A 422 4.29 17.90 -4.82
N SER A 423 3.48 16.90 -4.49
CA SER A 423 3.46 16.28 -3.14
C SER A 423 4.51 15.19 -2.96
N LEU A 424 5.19 14.75 -4.03
CA LEU A 424 6.08 13.59 -4.02
C LEU A 424 7.42 13.90 -3.33
N THR A 425 7.59 13.42 -2.11
CA THR A 425 8.81 13.67 -1.32
C THR A 425 9.90 12.63 -1.53
N THR A 426 9.53 11.41 -1.94
CA THR A 426 10.44 10.28 -1.98
C THR A 426 10.24 9.43 -3.25
N ILE A 427 11.35 9.08 -3.92
CA ILE A 427 11.38 8.06 -4.96
C ILE A 427 12.46 7.05 -4.56
N MET A 428 12.04 5.81 -4.31
CA MET A 428 12.93 4.68 -4.05
C MET A 428 12.96 3.77 -5.28
N VAL A 429 14.16 3.46 -5.78
CA VAL A 429 14.38 2.45 -6.81
C VAL A 429 15.21 1.35 -6.20
N GLY A 430 14.59 0.20 -5.90
CA GLY A 430 15.21 -0.84 -5.07
C GLY A 430 15.53 -0.31 -3.67
N ASP A 431 16.81 -0.32 -3.29
CA ASP A 431 17.31 0.20 -2.02
C ASP A 431 17.88 1.63 -2.10
N LYS A 432 17.82 2.29 -3.28
CA LYS A 432 18.37 3.64 -3.48
C LYS A 432 17.29 4.70 -3.57
N GLU A 433 17.49 5.79 -2.83
CA GLU A 433 16.69 7.01 -2.95
C GLU A 433 17.17 7.83 -4.16
N ALA A 434 16.27 8.14 -5.08
CA ALA A 434 16.53 9.05 -6.18
C ALA A 434 16.39 10.50 -5.69
N GLU A 435 17.29 11.37 -6.14
CA GLU A 435 17.19 12.80 -5.81
C GLU A 435 16.10 13.46 -6.65
N ILE A 436 15.02 13.88 -6.00
CA ILE A 436 13.93 14.63 -6.63
C ILE A 436 14.29 16.11 -6.63
N PHE A 437 14.36 16.69 -7.82
CA PHE A 437 14.30 18.12 -8.03
C PHE A 437 12.83 18.52 -8.18
N GLN A 438 12.14 18.67 -7.07
CA GLN A 438 10.89 19.43 -7.12
C GLN A 438 11.26 20.89 -7.26
N ASP A 439 10.71 21.56 -8.29
CA ASP A 439 10.84 22.99 -8.53
C ASP A 439 10.12 23.78 -7.42
N VAL A 440 10.68 23.71 -6.21
CA VAL A 440 10.26 24.49 -5.04
C VAL A 440 11.34 25.49 -4.64
N SER A 441 12.50 25.48 -5.30
CA SER A 441 13.33 26.68 -5.29
C SER A 441 12.70 27.68 -6.23
N LYS A 442 11.76 28.48 -5.71
CA LYS A 442 11.62 29.88 -6.16
C LYS A 442 13.04 30.37 -6.42
N ARG A 443 13.36 30.60 -7.69
CA ARG A 443 14.66 31.17 -8.03
C ARG A 443 14.70 32.51 -7.33
N LEU A 444 15.72 32.70 -6.51
CA LEU A 444 15.90 33.96 -5.83
C LEU A 444 16.51 34.91 -6.85
N LEU A 445 15.83 36.01 -7.17
CA LEU A 445 16.52 37.12 -7.78
C LEU A 445 17.49 37.69 -6.75
N CYS A 446 18.77 37.75 -7.11
CA CYS A 446 19.81 38.37 -6.34
C CYS A 446 20.46 39.49 -7.16
N LEU A 447 20.81 40.58 -6.49
CA LEU A 447 21.48 41.73 -7.08
C LEU A 447 22.89 41.83 -6.50
N SER A 448 23.87 42.06 -7.36
CA SER A 448 25.17 42.58 -6.90
C SER A 448 25.00 43.94 -6.22
N LEU A 449 25.98 44.35 -5.40
CA LEU A 449 25.92 45.66 -4.73
C LEU A 449 25.87 46.83 -5.75
N ASP A 450 26.51 46.69 -6.91
CA ASP A 450 26.51 47.70 -7.97
C ASP A 450 25.17 47.78 -8.71
N ALA A 451 24.54 46.61 -8.95
CA ALA A 451 23.18 46.57 -9.49
C ALA A 451 22.19 47.19 -8.51
N TRP A 452 22.34 46.90 -7.22
CA TRP A 452 21.52 47.48 -6.17
C TRP A 452 21.66 49.01 -6.09
N GLU A 453 22.89 49.53 -6.10
CA GLU A 453 23.16 50.97 -6.06
C GLU A 453 22.61 51.69 -7.30
N SER A 454 22.71 51.06 -8.46
CA SER A 454 22.15 51.61 -9.71
C SER A 454 20.63 51.72 -9.67
N LEU A 455 19.95 50.76 -9.02
CA LEU A 455 18.52 50.86 -8.75
C LEU A 455 18.17 51.97 -7.74
N LEU A 456 18.96 52.13 -6.65
CA LEU A 456 18.78 53.20 -5.64
C LEU A 456 18.89 54.60 -6.23
N THR A 457 19.86 54.78 -7.13
CA THR A 457 20.10 56.08 -7.78
C THR A 457 19.11 56.39 -8.89
N ARG A 458 18.10 55.52 -9.10
CA ARG A 458 17.09 55.60 -10.17
C ARG A 458 17.71 55.79 -11.55
N ARG A 459 18.89 55.21 -11.78
CA ARG A 459 19.47 55.18 -13.12
C ARG A 459 18.59 54.26 -13.98
N PRO A 460 18.05 54.74 -15.11
CA PRO A 460 17.14 53.95 -15.96
C PRO A 460 17.82 52.72 -16.61
N ASN A 461 19.12 52.56 -16.41
CA ASN A 461 19.94 51.67 -17.20
C ASN A 461 19.83 50.20 -16.79
N VAL A 462 19.53 49.83 -15.53
CA VAL A 462 19.59 48.40 -15.14
C VAL A 462 18.61 47.54 -15.96
N TRP A 463 17.35 47.97 -16.09
CA TRP A 463 16.35 47.23 -16.87
C TRP A 463 16.62 47.29 -18.37
N LEU A 464 17.03 48.45 -18.89
CA LEU A 464 17.37 48.64 -20.30
C LEU A 464 18.59 47.80 -20.69
N ASP A 465 19.66 47.84 -19.89
CA ASP A 465 20.90 47.08 -20.08
C ASP A 465 20.64 45.57 -20.05
N LEU A 466 19.76 45.10 -19.17
CA LEU A 466 19.33 43.70 -19.18
C LEU A 466 18.67 43.31 -20.50
N GLY A 467 17.83 44.18 -21.07
CA GLY A 467 17.20 43.96 -22.36
C GLY A 467 18.18 43.93 -23.54
N PHE A 468 19.18 44.81 -23.54
CA PHE A 468 20.17 44.93 -24.63
C PHE A 468 21.31 43.92 -24.53
N ASN A 469 21.86 43.70 -23.34
CA ASN A 469 23.07 42.89 -23.13
C ASN A 469 22.77 41.42 -22.85
N SER A 470 21.61 41.09 -22.27
CA SER A 470 21.32 39.72 -21.81
C SER A 470 20.52 38.88 -22.81
N GLY A 471 20.51 39.20 -24.11
CA GLY A 471 19.85 38.48 -25.21
C GLY A 471 18.80 37.43 -24.80
N SER A 472 17.50 37.75 -24.87
CA SER A 472 16.37 36.87 -24.51
C SER A 472 16.30 36.33 -23.07
N HIS A 473 17.33 36.46 -22.22
CA HIS A 473 17.34 35.84 -20.89
C HIS A 473 16.46 36.53 -19.84
N VAL A 474 16.03 37.78 -20.07
CA VAL A 474 15.09 38.48 -19.17
C VAL A 474 13.75 37.74 -19.08
N SER A 475 13.35 37.03 -20.15
CA SER A 475 12.15 36.18 -20.15
C SER A 475 12.20 35.01 -19.15
N LEU A 476 13.38 34.71 -18.59
CA LEU A 476 13.57 33.68 -17.58
C LEU A 476 13.27 34.18 -16.16
N LEU A 477 13.07 35.49 -15.99
CA LEU A 477 12.54 36.07 -14.76
C LEU A 477 11.02 35.94 -14.75
N SER A 478 10.43 35.68 -13.58
CA SER A 478 8.99 35.72 -13.39
C SER A 478 8.42 37.12 -13.66
N SER A 479 7.14 37.20 -14.02
CA SER A 479 6.48 38.50 -14.27
C SER A 479 6.59 39.45 -13.07
N SER A 480 6.58 38.92 -11.84
CA SER A 480 6.76 39.72 -10.62
C SER A 480 8.19 40.25 -10.49
N GLU A 481 9.22 39.46 -10.82
CA GLU A 481 10.61 39.92 -10.83
C GLU A 481 10.85 40.98 -11.92
N GLN A 482 10.23 40.80 -13.09
CA GLN A 482 10.29 41.78 -14.18
C GLN A 482 9.64 43.10 -13.79
N GLU A 483 8.43 43.06 -13.23
CA GLU A 483 7.71 44.24 -12.73
C GLU A 483 8.48 44.92 -11.59
N MET A 484 9.07 44.13 -10.69
CA MET A 484 9.94 44.64 -9.64
C MET A 484 11.11 45.43 -10.24
N LEU A 485 11.83 44.88 -11.22
CA LEU A 485 12.95 45.59 -11.83
C LEU A 485 12.53 46.84 -12.61
N ALA A 486 11.34 46.83 -13.22
CA ALA A 486 10.84 47.93 -14.04
C ALA A 486 10.24 49.11 -13.23
N CYS A 487 9.53 48.84 -12.13
CA CYS A 487 8.74 49.87 -11.45
C CYS A 487 9.51 50.68 -10.39
N HIS A 488 10.63 50.17 -9.87
CA HIS A 488 11.47 50.80 -8.83
C HIS A 488 10.74 51.29 -7.54
N THR A 489 9.44 51.01 -7.37
CA THR A 489 8.59 51.56 -6.29
C THR A 489 8.93 51.04 -4.89
N TRP A 490 9.76 50.00 -4.81
CA TRP A 490 10.15 49.31 -3.58
C TRP A 490 11.57 49.66 -3.10
N VAL A 491 12.29 50.45 -3.88
CA VAL A 491 13.68 50.84 -3.60
C VAL A 491 13.65 51.95 -2.53
N GLY A 492 14.14 51.67 -1.33
CA GLY A 492 14.15 52.65 -0.24
C GLY A 492 15.21 53.74 -0.42
N THR A 493 15.40 54.56 0.61
CA THR A 493 16.39 55.66 0.57
C THR A 493 17.82 55.12 0.72
N PRO A 494 18.86 55.85 0.27
CA PRO A 494 20.27 55.44 0.35
C PRO A 494 20.84 55.11 1.75
N GLY A 495 20.05 55.16 2.83
CA GLY A 495 20.41 54.71 4.18
C GLY A 495 19.61 53.51 4.70
N GLU A 496 18.75 52.90 3.87
CA GLU A 496 17.92 51.77 4.28
C GLU A 496 18.76 50.52 4.57
N ILE A 497 18.32 49.73 5.54
CA ILE A 497 18.88 48.42 5.85
C ILE A 497 18.69 47.49 4.65
N LEU A 498 19.78 46.90 4.16
CA LEU A 498 19.72 46.02 2.98
C LEU A 498 19.44 44.56 3.30
N CYS A 499 19.87 44.10 4.47
CA CYS A 499 19.65 42.73 4.91
C CYS A 499 18.84 42.73 6.20
N GLY A 500 17.64 42.13 6.16
CA GLY A 500 16.77 42.02 7.33
C GLY A 500 17.32 41.14 8.46
N GLU A 501 18.39 40.37 8.22
CA GLU A 501 18.97 39.44 9.20
C GLU A 501 20.21 40.03 9.91
N CYS A 502 21.18 40.59 9.17
CA CYS A 502 22.37 41.20 9.79
C CYS A 502 22.28 42.72 9.94
N TYR A 503 21.15 43.32 9.55
CA TYR A 503 20.87 44.75 9.61
C TYR A 503 21.96 45.65 8.99
N THR A 504 22.76 45.11 8.08
CA THR A 504 23.87 45.83 7.45
C THR A 504 23.38 46.68 6.27
N GLN A 505 23.91 47.90 6.17
CA GLN A 505 23.61 48.87 5.10
C GLN A 505 24.57 48.74 3.90
N LEU A 506 24.22 49.35 2.77
CA LEU A 506 24.97 49.26 1.51
C LEU A 506 26.45 49.65 1.63
N HIS A 507 26.73 50.83 2.19
CA HIS A 507 28.10 51.37 2.28
C HIS A 507 29.01 50.38 3.04
N ARG A 508 28.50 49.82 4.15
CA ARG A 508 29.24 48.86 4.97
C ARG A 508 29.46 47.54 4.25
N PHE A 509 28.52 47.08 3.43
CA PHE A 509 28.75 45.91 2.57
C PHE A 509 29.85 46.19 1.54
N LYS A 510 29.86 47.35 0.89
CA LYS A 510 30.92 47.70 -0.07
C LYS A 510 32.30 47.77 0.57
N GLU A 511 32.41 48.33 1.78
CA GLU A 511 33.67 48.45 2.51
C GLU A 511 34.19 47.10 3.02
N THR A 512 33.30 46.26 3.56
CA THR A 512 33.72 45.04 4.26
C THR A 512 33.64 43.78 3.41
N ARG A 513 32.70 43.72 2.48
CA ARG A 513 32.30 42.49 1.76
C ARG A 513 31.73 42.82 0.36
N PRO A 514 32.56 43.29 -0.59
CA PRO A 514 32.10 43.77 -1.89
C PRO A 514 31.46 42.69 -2.78
N SER A 515 31.73 41.41 -2.51
CA SER A 515 31.17 40.27 -3.27
C SER A 515 29.77 39.83 -2.81
N VAL A 516 29.23 40.43 -1.76
CA VAL A 516 27.91 40.07 -1.23
C VAL A 516 26.82 40.43 -2.22
N GLN A 517 25.84 39.53 -2.35
CA GLN A 517 24.63 39.76 -3.15
C GLN A 517 23.44 40.01 -2.23
N ILE A 518 22.48 40.79 -2.68
CA ILE A 518 21.20 41.00 -1.99
C ILE A 518 20.13 40.19 -2.70
N CYS A 519 19.56 39.20 -2.02
CA CYS A 519 18.55 38.29 -2.56
C CYS A 519 17.15 38.65 -2.08
N PHE A 520 16.18 38.59 -3.00
CA PHE A 520 14.75 38.78 -2.74
C PHE A 520 14.06 37.45 -2.52
N LEU A 521 13.35 37.31 -1.41
CA LEU A 521 12.67 36.07 -1.06
C LEU A 521 11.32 35.94 -1.80
N GLU A 522 10.30 36.65 -1.35
CA GLU A 522 8.97 36.67 -1.99
C GLU A 522 8.47 38.07 -2.30
N HIS A 523 8.89 39.04 -1.49
CA HIS A 523 8.54 40.44 -1.66
C HIS A 523 9.82 41.29 -1.70
N PRO A 524 9.86 42.38 -2.48
CA PRO A 524 10.97 43.33 -2.52
C PRO A 524 11.44 43.90 -1.16
N LYS A 525 10.62 43.79 -0.11
CA LYS A 525 10.91 44.27 1.25
C LYS A 525 11.57 43.18 2.11
N GLN A 526 11.45 41.93 1.69
CA GLN A 526 12.07 40.77 2.33
C GLN A 526 13.39 40.48 1.64
N ARG A 527 14.43 41.17 2.10
CA ARG A 527 15.77 41.15 1.50
C ARG A 527 16.75 40.53 2.47
N ILE A 528 17.61 39.66 1.96
CA ILE A 528 18.67 39.03 2.74
C ILE A 528 19.97 39.01 1.96
N CYS A 529 21.10 39.28 2.62
CA CYS A 529 22.38 39.14 1.96
C CYS A 529 22.73 37.66 1.75
N SER A 530 23.51 37.37 0.71
CA SER A 530 23.92 36.01 0.34
C SER A 530 24.51 35.23 1.51
N ASP A 531 25.32 35.87 2.35
CA ASP A 531 25.96 35.23 3.51
C ASP A 531 24.94 34.82 4.56
N CYS A 532 23.99 35.72 4.89
CA CYS A 532 22.94 35.43 5.85
C CYS A 532 21.99 34.35 5.33
N LEU A 533 21.68 34.37 4.04
CA LEU A 533 20.88 33.33 3.40
C LEU A 533 21.55 31.96 3.54
N ILE A 534 22.84 31.85 3.22
CA ILE A 534 23.61 30.61 3.36
C ILE A 534 23.63 30.16 4.83
N ARG A 535 23.86 31.08 5.77
CA ARG A 535 23.87 30.78 7.21
C ARG A 535 22.51 30.28 7.72
N LEU A 536 21.42 30.94 7.33
CA LEU A 536 20.06 30.53 7.70
C LEU A 536 19.67 29.19 7.09
N PHE A 537 20.10 28.93 5.86
CA PHE A 537 19.90 27.64 5.21
C PHE A 537 20.67 26.53 5.93
N ASN A 538 21.97 26.69 6.17
CA ASN A 538 22.83 25.70 6.82
C ASN A 538 22.42 25.40 8.27
N SER A 539 21.76 26.35 8.95
CA SER A 539 21.25 26.16 10.31
C SER A 539 19.83 25.58 10.37
N GLY A 540 19.14 25.44 9.23
CA GLY A 540 17.74 25.05 9.19
C GLY A 540 16.76 26.09 9.78
N GLU A 541 17.23 27.30 10.12
CA GLU A 541 16.41 28.37 10.70
C GLU A 541 15.57 29.12 9.68
N LEU A 542 15.82 28.92 8.38
CA LEU A 542 15.18 29.67 7.30
C LEU A 542 13.64 29.63 7.40
N SER A 543 13.05 28.44 7.61
CA SER A 543 11.60 28.29 7.76
C SER A 543 11.03 28.92 9.03
N ARG A 544 11.83 29.09 10.09
CA ARG A 544 11.39 29.67 11.37
C ARG A 544 11.36 31.19 11.30
N LYS A 545 12.36 31.80 10.66
CA LYS A 545 12.48 33.26 10.53
C LYS A 545 11.69 33.83 9.37
N LEU A 546 11.37 33.02 8.36
CA LEU A 546 10.64 33.43 7.17
C LEU A 546 9.45 32.47 6.93
N PRO A 547 8.36 32.58 7.71
CA PRO A 547 7.24 31.62 7.66
C PRO A 547 6.54 31.54 6.31
N SER A 548 6.59 32.63 5.53
CA SER A 548 6.02 32.67 4.20
C SER A 548 6.88 31.92 3.17
N PHE A 549 8.19 31.77 3.43
CA PHE A 549 9.15 31.15 2.54
C PHE A 549 9.31 29.64 2.80
N LYS A 550 8.49 28.84 2.13
CA LYS A 550 8.54 27.36 2.20
C LYS A 550 9.63 26.78 1.30
N LEU A 551 10.88 26.83 1.74
CA LEU A 551 11.97 26.09 1.09
C LEU A 551 12.05 24.65 1.57
N SER A 552 12.39 23.74 0.65
CA SER A 552 12.77 22.38 1.03
C SER A 552 14.08 22.45 1.83
N LYS A 553 14.16 21.71 2.95
CA LYS A 553 15.30 21.77 3.89
C LYS A 553 16.63 21.27 3.31
N LYS A 554 16.63 20.72 2.08
CA LYS A 554 17.75 19.94 1.53
C LYS A 554 18.55 20.66 0.43
N VAL A 555 18.01 21.69 -0.25
CA VAL A 555 18.69 22.33 -1.38
C VAL A 555 18.67 23.86 -1.30
N LEU A 556 19.84 24.49 -1.45
CA LEU A 556 19.96 25.95 -1.48
C LEU A 556 19.20 26.47 -2.72
N PRO A 557 18.36 27.51 -2.59
CA PRO A 557 17.65 28.07 -3.74
C PRO A 557 18.62 28.53 -4.83
N LEU A 558 18.29 28.20 -6.08
CA LEU A 558 18.99 28.72 -7.25
C LEU A 558 18.88 30.25 -7.29
N LYS A 559 19.99 30.92 -7.61
CA LYS A 559 20.08 32.38 -7.64
C LYS A 559 20.17 32.88 -9.08
N ASN A 560 19.20 33.68 -9.49
CA ASN A 560 19.29 34.51 -10.69
C ASN A 560 20.03 35.80 -10.28
N ILE A 561 21.26 36.00 -10.72
CA ILE A 561 22.10 37.11 -10.23
C ILE A 561 22.19 38.21 -11.29
N ILE A 562 21.85 39.45 -10.96
CA ILE A 562 22.15 40.60 -11.82
C ILE A 562 23.46 41.23 -11.36
N GLU A 563 24.47 41.19 -12.23
CA GLU A 563 25.80 41.74 -11.97
C GLU A 563 26.21 42.76 -13.05
N SER A 564 27.06 43.70 -12.66
CA SER A 564 27.70 44.63 -13.58
C SER A 564 28.80 43.91 -14.36
N ASP A 565 28.92 44.22 -15.64
CA ASP A 565 30.08 43.85 -16.44
C ASP A 565 31.22 44.87 -16.25
N HIS A 566 32.36 44.57 -16.85
CA HIS A 566 33.55 45.43 -16.84
C HIS A 566 33.35 46.78 -17.54
N ARG A 567 32.24 46.99 -18.26
CA ARG A 567 31.87 48.23 -18.95
C ARG A 567 30.81 49.03 -18.17
N GLY A 568 30.37 48.53 -17.02
CA GLY A 568 29.32 49.13 -16.19
C GLY A 568 27.90 48.86 -16.69
N GLY A 569 27.71 47.98 -17.68
CA GLY A 569 26.40 47.48 -18.10
C GLY A 569 25.97 46.32 -17.21
N PHE A 570 24.66 46.03 -17.14
CA PHE A 570 24.13 44.93 -16.34
C PHE A 570 23.77 43.71 -17.17
N TYR A 571 24.03 42.52 -16.63
CA TYR A 571 23.59 41.26 -17.22
C TYR A 571 23.02 40.29 -16.20
N LEU A 572 22.12 39.41 -16.67
CA LEU A 572 21.56 38.34 -15.86
C LEU A 572 22.47 37.10 -15.93
N LYS A 573 23.19 36.84 -14.84
CA LYS A 573 23.92 35.60 -14.61
C LYS A 573 22.99 34.54 -14.03
N LEU A 574 22.71 33.54 -14.86
CA LEU A 574 22.07 32.32 -14.42
C LEU A 574 23.07 31.52 -13.56
N PRO A 575 22.59 30.76 -12.57
CA PRO A 575 23.47 29.97 -11.73
C PRO A 575 24.29 29.02 -12.61
N VAL A 576 25.62 29.12 -12.51
CA VAL A 576 26.54 28.15 -13.11
C VAL A 576 26.34 26.86 -12.35
N THR A 577 25.47 25.99 -12.83
CA THR A 577 25.41 24.63 -12.35
C THR A 577 26.77 24.00 -12.70
N THR A 578 27.58 23.65 -11.70
CA THR A 578 28.58 22.56 -11.83
C THR A 578 27.96 21.47 -12.69
N PRO A 579 28.68 20.92 -13.71
CA PRO A 579 28.07 20.33 -14.90
C PRO A 579 26.83 19.55 -14.48
N PRO A 580 25.64 20.11 -14.76
CA PRO A 580 24.44 19.74 -14.04
C PRO A 580 24.28 18.24 -14.17
N ARG A 581 24.13 17.55 -13.04
CA ARG A 581 23.61 16.18 -13.07
C ARG A 581 22.46 16.19 -14.07
N PRO A 582 22.45 15.28 -15.06
CA PRO A 582 21.46 15.31 -16.11
C PRO A 582 20.06 15.40 -15.48
N LEU A 583 19.29 16.39 -15.92
CA LEU A 583 17.96 16.65 -15.40
C LEU A 583 16.94 15.91 -16.28
N LEU A 584 16.14 15.04 -15.68
CA LEU A 584 15.04 14.36 -16.34
C LEU A 584 13.72 14.95 -15.85
N SER A 585 12.88 15.45 -16.76
CA SER A 585 11.56 16.03 -16.41
C SER A 585 10.42 15.15 -16.92
N PHE A 586 9.41 14.99 -16.06
CA PHE A 586 8.22 14.18 -16.27
C PHE A 586 6.95 14.98 -15.97
N PRO A 587 5.86 14.82 -16.76
CA PRO A 587 5.75 13.94 -17.92
C PRO A 587 6.64 14.41 -19.08
N THR A 588 7.19 13.45 -19.83
CA THR A 588 7.96 13.74 -21.03
C THR A 588 7.09 14.50 -22.03
N LYS A 589 7.51 15.72 -22.36
CA LYS A 589 6.82 16.53 -23.37
C LYS A 589 6.90 15.78 -24.72
N PRO A 590 5.80 15.66 -25.47
CA PRO A 590 5.83 15.00 -26.77
C PRO A 590 6.92 15.63 -27.63
N LYS A 591 7.72 14.81 -28.31
CA LYS A 591 8.97 15.18 -29.02
C LYS A 591 8.82 16.26 -30.13
N GLY A 592 7.65 16.90 -30.27
CA GLY A 592 7.42 18.10 -31.10
C GLY A 592 7.61 19.45 -30.38
N PHE A 593 7.91 19.46 -29.07
CA PHE A 593 8.12 20.70 -28.27
C PHE A 593 9.55 20.82 -27.71
N ILE A 594 10.55 20.27 -28.40
CA ILE A 594 11.94 20.52 -28.04
C ILE A 594 12.32 21.90 -28.54
N LEU A 595 12.41 22.85 -27.60
CA LEU A 595 13.22 24.06 -27.76
C LEU A 595 14.65 23.62 -28.09
N THR A 596 14.99 23.67 -29.37
CA THR A 596 16.36 23.68 -29.85
C THR A 596 17.06 24.87 -29.22
N LYS A 597 17.94 24.64 -28.23
CA LYS A 597 19.17 25.41 -27.98
C LYS A 597 19.91 24.88 -26.75
N TYR A 598 20.67 23.82 -26.95
CA TYR A 598 21.99 23.65 -26.35
C TYR A 598 22.84 22.87 -27.35
N LYS A 599 23.34 23.57 -28.38
CA LYS A 599 24.56 23.14 -29.08
C LYS A 599 25.71 23.86 -28.39
N LYS A 600 26.73 23.06 -28.06
CA LYS A 600 28.01 23.49 -27.49
C LYS A 600 28.67 24.59 -28.31
#